data_AF-A0A7S0Q7A8-F1
#
_entry.id   AF-A0A7S0Q7A8-F1
#
_cell.length_a   1.000
_cell.length_b   1.000
_cell.length_c   1.000
_cell.angle_alpha   90.00
_cell.angle_beta   90.00
_cell.angle_gamma   90.00
#
_symmetry.space_group_name_H-M   'P 1'
#
loop_
_entity.id
_entity.type
_entity.pdbx_description
1 polymer ?
#
loop_
_entity_poly.entity_id
_entity_poly.type
_entity_poly.pdbx_seq_one_letter_code
_entity_poly.pdbx_strand_id
1 'polypeptide(L)'
;LPAGLYAPKKWKLAVYKAPKNKLPAWEASYRRFVKGERLEAIAMSQESGKAILPSTVTRHCLTALEMGMPLDLAQLATQARDQPPTSSQWEKLKMAEAATGKDVVEDDRINSTDLLA
;
A
#
# COMPACT_ATOMS: atom_id res chain seq x y z
N LEU A 1 15.34 -5.52 -5.29
CA LEU A 1 14.59 -5.32 -4.03
C LEU A 1 15.49 -5.75 -2.88
N PRO A 2 15.41 -5.12 -1.69
CA PRO A 2 16.18 -5.56 -0.53
C PRO A 2 15.88 -7.02 -0.22
N ALA A 3 16.90 -7.79 0.14
CA ALA A 3 16.73 -9.19 0.50
C ALA A 3 16.15 -9.28 1.93
N GLY A 4 15.05 -10.04 2.08
CA GLY A 4 14.41 -10.29 3.37
C GLY A 4 13.47 -9.17 3.83
N LEU A 5 13.27 -9.11 5.14
CA LEU A 5 12.29 -8.23 5.78
C LEU A 5 12.73 -6.76 5.72
N TYR A 6 12.03 -5.95 4.94
CA TYR A 6 12.23 -4.51 4.91
C TYR A 6 11.43 -3.84 6.03
N ALA A 7 12.08 -3.06 6.89
CA ALA A 7 11.44 -2.33 7.99
C ALA A 7 11.34 -0.82 7.67
N PRO A 8 10.22 -0.34 7.12
CA PRO A 8 10.05 1.07 6.79
C PRO A 8 9.83 1.94 8.02
N LYS A 9 10.16 3.23 7.89
CA LYS A 9 9.67 4.25 8.82
C LYS A 9 8.22 4.60 8.46
N LYS A 10 7.36 4.71 9.49
CA LYS A 10 5.98 5.18 9.31
C LYS A 10 5.96 6.55 8.65
N TRP A 11 5.10 6.72 7.64
CA TRP A 11 4.89 7.98 6.95
C TRP A 11 4.22 8.99 7.87
N LYS A 12 4.62 10.25 7.76
CA LYS A 12 4.16 11.34 8.62
C LYS A 12 2.63 11.51 8.59
N LEU A 13 2.03 11.33 7.42
CA LEU A 13 0.59 11.48 7.18
C LEU A 13 -0.21 10.18 7.31
N ALA A 14 0.43 9.05 7.63
CA ALA A 14 -0.27 7.77 7.74
C ALA A 14 -1.14 7.72 9.03
N VAL A 15 -2.47 7.77 8.85
CA VAL A 15 -3.44 7.74 9.95
C VAL A 15 -4.02 6.34 10.13
N TYR A 16 -3.83 5.76 11.32
CA TYR A 16 -4.41 4.47 11.68
C TYR A 16 -5.90 4.63 11.98
N LYS A 17 -6.76 4.16 11.07
CA LYS A 17 -8.23 4.20 11.22
C LYS A 17 -8.77 2.79 11.45
N ALA A 18 -9.14 2.48 12.69
CA ALA A 18 -9.75 1.20 13.05
C ALA A 18 -11.26 1.31 13.30
N PRO A 19 -12.05 0.33 12.84
CA PRO A 19 -13.46 0.20 13.23
C PRO A 19 -13.59 -0.21 14.71
N LYS A 20 -14.74 0.10 15.33
CA LYS A 20 -15.01 -0.22 16.74
C LYS A 20 -14.85 -1.73 17.00
N ASN A 21 -13.95 -2.08 17.92
CA ASN A 21 -13.66 -3.45 18.37
C ASN A 21 -13.20 -4.44 17.28
N LYS A 22 -12.69 -3.97 16.14
CA LYS A 22 -12.18 -4.82 15.06
C LYS A 22 -10.90 -4.26 14.46
N LEU A 23 -10.06 -5.14 13.92
CA LEU A 23 -8.90 -4.70 13.14
C LEU A 23 -9.35 -4.07 11.82
N PRO A 24 -8.61 -3.07 11.30
CA PRO A 24 -8.76 -2.66 9.91
C PRO A 24 -8.59 -3.84 8.97
N ALA A 25 -9.34 -3.87 7.87
CA ALA A 25 -9.25 -4.94 6.86
C ALA A 25 -7.83 -5.10 6.30
N TRP A 26 -7.12 -3.98 6.16
CA TRP A 26 -5.74 -3.98 5.68
C TRP A 26 -4.79 -4.69 6.64
N GLU A 27 -4.98 -4.51 7.95
CA GLU A 27 -4.13 -5.12 8.97
C GLU A 27 -4.42 -6.62 9.11
N ALA A 28 -5.69 -7.02 9.03
CA ALA A 28 -6.07 -8.43 9.00
C ALA A 28 -5.44 -9.17 7.80
N SER A 29 -5.47 -8.55 6.62
CA SER A 29 -4.85 -9.09 5.41
C SER A 29 -3.33 -9.18 5.52
N TYR A 30 -2.69 -8.11 6.01
CA TYR A 30 -1.24 -8.06 6.23
C TYR A 30 -0.76 -9.15 7.19
N ARG A 31 -1.43 -9.34 8.33
CA ARG A 31 -1.06 -10.37 9.32
C ARG A 31 -1.09 -11.78 8.74
N ARG A 32 -1.99 -12.05 7.78
CA ARG A 32 -2.08 -13.33 7.07
C ARG A 32 -0.97 -13.48 6.03
N PHE A 33 -0.67 -12.41 5.30
CA PHE A 33 0.44 -12.40 4.34
C PHE A 33 1.79 -12.68 5.03
N VAL A 34 2.07 -12.04 6.17
CA VAL A 34 3.31 -12.26 6.94
C VAL A 34 3.41 -13.68 7.51
N LYS A 35 2.27 -14.37 7.72
CA LYS A 35 2.24 -15.79 8.07
C LYS A 35 2.52 -16.73 6.89
N GLY A 36 2.73 -16.18 5.69
CA GLY A 36 3.05 -16.94 4.48
C GLY A 36 1.83 -17.29 3.61
N GLU A 37 0.64 -16.75 3.91
CA GLU A 37 -0.51 -16.96 3.04
C GLU A 37 -0.37 -16.19 1.72
N ARG A 38 -0.83 -16.83 0.63
CA ARG A 38 -0.79 -16.23 -0.71
C ARG A 38 -1.85 -15.13 -0.87
N LEU A 39 -1.56 -14.12 -1.68
CA LEU A 39 -2.49 -13.00 -1.94
C LEU A 39 -3.86 -13.49 -2.42
N GLU A 40 -3.92 -14.49 -3.32
CA GLU A 40 -5.18 -15.04 -3.82
C GLU A 40 -5.97 -15.77 -2.73
N ALA A 41 -5.28 -16.51 -1.84
CA ALA A 41 -5.93 -17.23 -0.76
C ALA A 41 -6.56 -16.24 0.23
N ILE A 42 -5.82 -15.19 0.61
CA ILE A 42 -6.32 -14.11 1.47
C ILE A 42 -7.53 -13.45 0.80
N ALA A 43 -7.41 -13.10 -0.48
CA ALA A 43 -8.46 -12.44 -1.24
C ALA A 43 -9.79 -13.22 -1.25
N MET A 44 -9.73 -14.55 -1.33
CA MET A 44 -10.91 -15.42 -1.39
C MET A 44 -11.54 -15.73 -0.02
N SER A 45 -10.78 -15.61 1.08
CA SER A 45 -11.19 -16.10 2.40
C SER A 45 -11.25 -14.99 3.46
N GLN A 46 -11.96 -13.90 3.14
CA GLN A 46 -12.15 -12.78 4.08
C GLN A 46 -13.11 -13.17 5.21
N GLU A 47 -12.87 -12.67 6.43
CA GLU A 47 -13.75 -12.91 7.60
C GLU A 47 -15.18 -12.39 7.40
N SER A 48 -15.36 -11.38 6.54
CA SER A 48 -16.67 -10.84 6.17
C SER A 48 -17.48 -11.76 5.24
N GLY A 49 -16.87 -12.84 4.73
CA GLY A 49 -17.45 -13.74 3.73
C GLY A 49 -17.47 -13.18 2.29
N LYS A 50 -17.08 -11.91 2.09
CA LYS A 50 -17.00 -11.31 0.76
C LYS A 50 -15.58 -11.36 0.21
N ALA A 51 -15.39 -12.04 -0.91
CA ALA A 51 -14.13 -12.04 -1.61
C ALA A 51 -13.75 -10.63 -2.08
N ILE A 52 -12.45 -10.35 -2.08
CA ILE A 52 -11.85 -9.12 -2.61
C ILE A 52 -10.89 -9.47 -3.75
N LEU A 53 -10.35 -8.46 -4.43
CA LEU A 53 -9.34 -8.68 -5.47
C LEU A 53 -7.96 -8.93 -4.82
N PRO A 54 -7.09 -9.77 -5.42
CA PRO A 54 -5.71 -9.90 -4.98
C PRO A 54 -4.95 -8.56 -4.97
N SER A 55 -5.24 -7.66 -5.91
CA SER A 55 -4.69 -6.29 -5.94
C SER A 55 -5.11 -5.47 -4.72
N THR A 56 -6.31 -5.70 -4.17
CA THR A 56 -6.72 -5.12 -2.88
C THR A 56 -5.85 -5.62 -1.73
N VAL A 57 -5.47 -6.90 -1.73
CA VAL A 57 -4.54 -7.46 -0.73
C VAL A 57 -3.14 -6.88 -0.91
N THR A 58 -2.67 -6.68 -2.15
CA THR A 58 -1.43 -5.94 -2.43
C THR A 58 -1.49 -4.55 -1.84
N ARG A 59 -2.58 -3.80 -2.08
CA ARG A 59 -2.79 -2.47 -1.51
C ARG A 59 -2.78 -2.50 0.02
N HIS A 60 -3.38 -3.49 0.65
CA HIS A 60 -3.33 -3.66 2.11
C HIS A 60 -1.90 -3.82 2.64
N CYS A 61 -1.04 -4.55 1.92
CA CYS A 61 0.37 -4.68 2.26
C CYS A 61 1.14 -3.36 2.06
N LEU A 62 0.82 -2.59 1.02
CA LEU A 62 1.38 -1.26 0.82
C LEU A 62 0.95 -0.29 1.94
N THR A 63 -0.31 -0.33 2.37
CA THR A 63 -0.76 0.44 3.54
C THR A 63 -0.01 0.03 4.82
N ALA A 64 0.34 -1.25 4.98
CA ALA A 64 1.16 -1.67 6.11
C ALA A 64 2.57 -1.04 6.06
N LEU A 65 3.17 -0.92 4.87
CA LEU A 65 4.46 -0.21 4.69
C LEU A 65 4.36 1.27 5.07
N GLU A 66 3.30 1.96 4.63
CA GLU A 66 3.02 3.36 5.00
C GLU A 66 2.91 3.52 6.53
N MET A 67 2.33 2.53 7.21
CA MET A 67 2.22 2.49 8.68
C MET A 67 3.53 2.14 9.40
N GLY A 68 4.61 1.87 8.68
CA GLY A 68 5.92 1.50 9.24
C GLY A 68 6.02 0.02 9.61
N MET A 69 5.14 -0.84 9.09
CA MET A 69 5.20 -2.27 9.38
C MET A 69 6.13 -3.01 8.43
N PRO A 70 6.88 -4.00 8.96
CA PRO A 70 7.88 -4.70 8.17
C PRO A 70 7.27 -5.64 7.14
N LEU A 71 7.85 -5.71 5.93
CA LEU A 71 7.32 -6.54 4.85
C LEU A 71 8.46 -7.09 3.98
N ASP A 72 8.32 -8.34 3.54
CA ASP A 72 9.18 -8.88 2.48
C ASP A 72 8.70 -8.35 1.11
N LEU A 73 9.44 -7.37 0.59
CA LEU A 73 9.12 -6.73 -0.68
C LEU A 73 9.32 -7.66 -1.88
N ALA A 74 10.28 -8.60 -1.80
CA ALA A 74 10.53 -9.55 -2.87
C ALA A 74 9.39 -10.58 -2.96
N GLN A 75 8.93 -11.06 -1.79
CA GLN A 75 7.76 -11.93 -1.72
C GLN A 75 6.49 -11.24 -2.22
N LEU A 76 6.30 -9.96 -1.89
CA LEU A 76 5.15 -9.20 -2.40
C LEU A 76 5.24 -9.03 -3.91
N ALA A 77 6.39 -8.63 -4.45
CA ALA A 77 6.58 -8.35 -5.87
C ALA A 77 6.39 -9.58 -6.77
N THR A 78 6.69 -10.78 -6.25
CA THR A 78 6.48 -12.04 -7.00
C THR A 78 5.00 -12.46 -7.07
N GLN A 79 4.16 -11.98 -6.15
CA GLN A 79 2.73 -12.29 -6.10
C GLN A 79 1.85 -11.15 -6.63
N ALA A 80 2.32 -9.92 -6.56
CA ALA A 80 1.62 -8.75 -7.06
C ALA A 80 1.47 -8.86 -8.58
N ARG A 81 0.22 -8.71 -9.05
CA ARG A 81 -0.08 -8.65 -10.50
C ARG A 81 0.09 -7.24 -11.06
N ASP A 82 0.05 -6.24 -10.20
CA ASP A 82 0.16 -4.83 -10.58
C ASP A 82 1.62 -4.49 -10.91
N GLN A 83 1.83 -3.86 -12.06
CA GLN A 83 3.16 -3.40 -12.46
C GLN A 83 3.55 -2.16 -11.63
N PRO A 84 4.79 -2.11 -11.10
CA PRO A 84 5.28 -0.92 -10.42
C PRO A 84 5.35 0.26 -11.40
N PRO A 85 5.21 1.51 -10.91
CA PRO A 85 5.33 2.68 -11.77
C PRO A 85 6.72 2.76 -12.42
N THR A 86 6.73 3.09 -13.70
CA THR A 86 7.95 3.30 -14.50
C THR A 86 8.64 4.62 -14.13
N SER A 87 9.93 4.75 -14.46
CA SER A 87 10.68 6.00 -14.23
C SER A 87 10.02 7.23 -14.86
N SER A 88 9.46 7.09 -16.08
CA SER A 88 8.75 8.20 -16.74
C SER A 88 7.48 8.61 -15.99
N GLN A 89 6.76 7.68 -15.37
CA GLN A 89 5.61 8.00 -14.53
C GLN A 89 6.04 8.74 -13.26
N TRP A 90 7.18 8.38 -12.66
CA TRP A 90 7.75 9.11 -11.54
C TRP A 90 8.21 10.52 -11.92
N GLU A 91 8.79 10.70 -13.11
CA GLU A 91 9.16 12.03 -13.60
C GLU A 91 7.94 12.92 -13.84
N LYS A 92 6.87 12.37 -14.43
CA LYS A 92 5.60 13.11 -14.59
C LYS A 92 5.04 13.55 -13.25
N LEU A 93 5.14 12.70 -12.23
CA LEU A 93 4.72 13.06 -10.87
C LEU A 93 5.52 14.25 -10.35
N LYS A 94 6.85 14.21 -10.44
CA LYS A 94 7.74 15.31 -10.01
C LYS A 94 7.48 16.61 -10.78
N MET A 95 7.19 16.52 -12.08
CA MET A 95 6.82 17.68 -12.87
C MET A 95 5.49 18.29 -12.41
N ALA A 96 4.50 17.45 -12.08
CA ALA A 96 3.22 17.91 -11.56
C ALA A 96 3.36 18.55 -10.17
N GLU A 97 4.21 18.01 -9.29
CA GLU A 97 4.54 18.62 -8.00
C GLU A 97 5.16 20.02 -8.19
N ALA A 98 6.15 20.13 -9.08
CA ALA A 98 6.80 21.41 -9.39
C ALA A 98 5.83 22.44 -10.01
N ALA A 99 4.91 22.00 -10.87
CA ALA A 99 3.94 22.87 -11.52
C ALA A 99 2.84 23.36 -10.56
N THR A 100 2.42 22.53 -9.61
CA THR A 100 1.30 22.82 -8.71
C THR A 100 1.76 23.41 -7.37
N GLY A 101 3.06 23.31 -7.05
CA GLY A 101 3.61 23.70 -5.75
C GLY A 101 3.14 22.81 -4.60
N LYS A 102 2.62 21.62 -4.90
CA LYS A 102 2.13 20.64 -3.92
C LYS A 102 3.14 19.50 -3.77
N ASP A 103 3.41 19.10 -2.54
CA ASP A 103 4.31 18.01 -2.17
C ASP A 103 3.48 16.76 -1.82
N VAL A 104 3.56 15.69 -2.64
CA VAL A 104 2.74 14.48 -2.44
C VAL A 104 3.07 13.69 -1.18
N VAL A 105 4.18 14.03 -0.51
CA VAL A 105 4.66 13.37 0.70
C VAL A 105 4.30 14.18 1.95
N GLU A 106 4.35 15.52 1.86
CA GLU A 106 4.17 16.40 3.01
C GLU A 106 2.77 17.05 3.12
N ASP A 107 2.04 17.21 2.02
CA ASP A 107 0.72 17.84 2.04
C ASP A 107 -0.41 16.83 2.36
N ASP A 108 -1.27 17.18 3.32
CA ASP A 108 -2.31 16.29 3.86
C ASP A 108 -3.56 16.16 2.98
N ARG A 109 -3.70 17.00 1.94
CA ARG A 109 -4.92 17.14 1.11
C ARG A 109 -4.61 17.33 -0.37
N ILE A 110 -3.92 16.37 -0.96
CA ILE A 110 -3.77 16.28 -2.41
C ILE A 110 -4.82 15.33 -2.97
N ASN A 111 -5.70 15.85 -3.83
CA ASN A 111 -6.59 15.03 -4.63
C ASN A 111 -5.91 14.66 -5.96
N SER A 112 -6.28 13.52 -6.55
CA SER A 112 -5.73 13.11 -7.85
C SER A 112 -5.95 14.14 -8.96
N THR A 113 -7.04 14.92 -8.89
CA THR A 113 -7.35 16.02 -9.81
C THR A 113 -6.38 17.19 -9.68
N ASP A 114 -5.74 17.35 -8.52
CA ASP A 114 -4.87 18.49 -8.26
C ASP A 114 -3.54 18.40 -9.00
N LEU A 115 -3.15 17.20 -9.45
CA LEU A 115 -1.89 16.93 -10.16
C LEU A 115 -2.11 16.69 -11.67
N LEU A 116 -3.34 16.87 -12.18
CA LEU A 116 -3.70 16.69 -13.58
C LEU A 116 -3.83 18.01 -14.35
N ALA A 117 -3.34 19.11 -13.78
CA ALA A 117 -3.37 20.45 -14.38
C ALA A 117 -2.48 20.57 -15.62
#